data_AF-A0A7W3JJU4-F1
#
_entry.id   AF-A0A7W3JJU4-F1
#
_cell.length_a   1.000
_cell.length_b   1.000
_cell.length_c   1.000
_cell.angle_alpha   90.00
_cell.angle_beta   90.00
_cell.angle_gamma   90.00
#
_symmetry.space_group_name_H-M   'P 1'
#
loop_
_entity.id
_entity.type
_entity.pdbx_description
1 polymer ?
#
loop_
_entity_poly.entity_id
_entity_poly.type
_entity_poly.pdbx_seq_one_letter_code
_entity_poly.pdbx_strand_id
1 'polypeptide(L)'
;MTSPDAAPAPPRLPTGWTRIGERRWWSMWSGLGTAFGVLLAFQVGNVTWQFARTFQPSGSSFLISLSFALVILAAIFGLVTVVRNRIYPQPWVNLDTDELRAGRHTVALSRVDRASIPVEPATKNGVLVLRLVAAPEARVEIILRDRRGATLDQTSTAVLAEAVRRTSVAMPTASYDPTGRFARYNFPGRISREDAVALVERPPGPGAPLPAAW
;
A
#
# COMPACT_ATOMS: atom_id res chain seq x y z
N MET A 1 -41.01 33.87 -7.96
CA MET A 1 -40.76 32.57 -8.62
C MET A 1 -39.28 32.27 -8.51
N THR A 2 -38.89 31.59 -7.44
CA THR A 2 -37.52 31.15 -7.16
C THR A 2 -37.32 29.80 -7.84
N SER A 3 -36.36 29.72 -8.76
CA SER A 3 -35.95 28.47 -9.40
C SER A 3 -35.54 27.43 -8.34
N PRO A 4 -35.91 26.15 -8.50
CA PRO A 4 -35.54 25.12 -7.54
C PRO A 4 -34.03 24.88 -7.60
N ASP A 5 -33.42 24.73 -6.42
CA ASP A 5 -32.05 24.27 -6.20
C ASP A 5 -31.72 23.10 -7.12
N ALA A 6 -30.96 23.37 -8.19
CA ALA A 6 -30.33 22.34 -8.97
C ALA A 6 -29.26 21.71 -8.07
N ALA A 7 -29.52 20.49 -7.61
CA ALA A 7 -28.51 19.68 -6.93
C ALA A 7 -27.20 19.76 -7.73
N PRO A 8 -26.05 20.06 -7.08
CA PRO A 8 -24.79 20.17 -7.79
C PRO A 8 -24.56 18.88 -8.59
N ALA A 9 -24.35 19.04 -9.90
CA ALA A 9 -24.09 17.91 -10.78
C ALA A 9 -22.96 17.05 -10.18
N PRO A 10 -23.09 15.71 -10.20
CA PRO A 10 -22.07 14.85 -9.63
C PRO A 10 -20.71 15.23 -10.25
N PRO A 11 -19.65 15.34 -9.43
CA PRO A 11 -18.34 15.73 -9.93
C PRO A 11 -17.95 14.77 -11.06
N ARG A 12 -17.70 15.33 -12.26
CA ARG A 12 -17.30 14.52 -13.41
C ARG A 12 -15.98 13.84 -13.08
N LEU A 13 -15.94 12.54 -13.27
CA LEU A 13 -14.71 11.77 -13.11
C LEU A 13 -13.72 12.18 -14.22
N PRO A 14 -12.42 12.28 -13.89
CA PRO A 14 -11.39 12.62 -14.87
C PRO A 14 -11.30 11.55 -15.96
N THR A 15 -11.05 11.99 -17.19
CA THR A 15 -10.80 11.14 -18.35
C THR A 15 -9.33 10.76 -18.45
N GLY A 16 -9.04 9.56 -18.95
CA GLY A 16 -7.70 9.05 -19.17
C GLY A 16 -6.98 8.53 -17.91
N TRP A 17 -5.66 8.44 -18.00
CA TRP A 17 -4.84 7.84 -16.95
C TRP A 17 -4.72 8.73 -15.72
N THR A 18 -5.38 8.33 -14.63
CA THR A 18 -5.28 8.97 -13.32
C THR A 18 -4.38 8.16 -12.40
N ARG A 19 -3.41 8.83 -11.77
CA ARG A 19 -2.51 8.23 -10.77
C ARG A 19 -3.24 8.13 -9.43
N ILE A 20 -3.29 6.94 -8.84
CA ILE A 20 -3.99 6.75 -7.57
C ILE A 20 -3.03 6.90 -6.40
N GLY A 21 -3.19 8.01 -5.67
CA GLY A 21 -2.45 8.34 -4.46
C GLY A 21 -1.00 8.73 -4.69
N GLU A 22 -0.40 9.38 -3.69
CA GLU A 22 1.03 9.66 -3.67
C GLU A 22 1.73 8.73 -2.69
N ARG A 23 2.64 7.89 -3.21
CA ARG A 23 3.46 7.03 -2.35
C ARG A 23 4.57 7.88 -1.73
N ARG A 24 4.25 8.57 -0.63
CA ARG A 24 5.26 9.31 0.14
C ARG A 24 6.29 8.30 0.64
N TRP A 25 7.55 8.51 0.28
CA TRP A 25 8.63 7.57 0.58
C TRP A 25 8.77 7.30 2.08
N TRP A 26 8.52 8.29 2.93
CA TRP A 26 8.49 8.14 4.39
C TRP A 26 7.39 7.19 4.90
N SER A 27 6.19 7.21 4.30
CA SER A 27 5.07 6.31 4.68
C SER A 27 5.37 4.85 4.33
N MET A 28 6.30 4.63 3.39
CA MET A 28 6.81 3.30 3.06
C MET A 28 7.73 2.75 4.16
N TRP A 29 8.44 3.59 4.89
CA TRP A 29 9.34 3.19 5.99
C TRP A 29 8.68 3.22 7.37
N SER A 30 7.59 3.97 7.57
CA SER A 30 6.86 3.97 8.83
C SER A 30 6.25 2.60 9.22
N GLY A 31 6.16 1.66 8.27
CA GLY A 31 5.77 0.26 8.51
C GLY A 31 6.92 -0.67 8.89
N LEU A 32 8.17 -0.37 8.47
CA LEU A 32 9.37 -1.02 9.01
C LEU A 32 9.64 -0.39 10.38
N GLY A 33 8.92 -0.87 11.39
CA GLY A 33 8.84 -0.23 12.71
C GLY A 33 10.19 -0.02 13.40
N THR A 34 10.14 0.56 14.60
CA THR A 34 11.28 0.83 15.49
C THR A 34 12.31 -0.32 15.55
N ALA A 35 11.87 -1.58 15.46
CA ALA A 35 12.73 -2.76 15.40
C ALA A 35 13.70 -2.76 14.21
N PHE A 36 13.27 -2.33 13.02
CA PHE A 36 14.17 -2.23 11.86
C PHE A 36 15.20 -1.13 12.07
N GLY A 37 14.80 0.03 12.60
CA GLY A 37 15.72 1.11 12.96
C GLY A 37 16.75 0.66 14.01
N VAL A 38 16.32 -0.08 15.04
CA VAL A 38 17.21 -0.63 16.08
C VAL A 38 18.17 -1.67 15.50
N LEU A 39 17.69 -2.59 14.67
CA LEU A 39 18.51 -3.62 14.04
C LEU A 39 19.53 -3.01 13.08
N LEU A 40 19.16 -1.93 12.41
CA LEU A 40 20.00 -1.18 11.49
C LEU A 40 21.06 -0.35 12.25
N ALA A 41 20.70 0.28 13.37
CA ALA A 41 21.67 0.91 14.28
C ALA A 41 22.65 -0.12 14.88
N PHE A 42 22.14 -1.28 15.27
CA PHE A 42 22.96 -2.41 15.75
C PHE A 42 23.93 -2.88 14.67
N GLN A 43 23.47 -3.05 13.42
CA GLN A 43 24.34 -3.48 12.33
C GLN A 43 25.39 -2.43 11.96
N VAL A 44 25.05 -1.14 11.96
CA VAL A 44 26.03 -0.07 11.79
C VAL A 44 27.08 -0.12 12.90
N GLY A 45 26.66 -0.31 14.16
CA GLY A 45 27.56 -0.48 15.30
C GLY A 45 28.46 -1.72 15.14
N ASN A 46 27.91 -2.85 14.69
CA ASN A 46 28.64 -4.11 14.52
C ASN A 46 29.69 -4.01 13.40
N VAL A 47 29.34 -3.43 12.25
CA VAL A 47 30.29 -3.18 11.15
C VAL A 47 31.39 -2.20 11.59
N THR A 48 31.03 -1.14 12.29
CA THR A 48 32.00 -0.15 12.82
C THR A 48 32.96 -0.80 13.82
N TRP A 49 32.43 -1.64 14.72
CA TRP A 49 33.20 -2.38 15.71
C TRP A 49 34.15 -3.41 15.07
N GLN A 50 33.66 -4.21 14.13
CA GLN A 50 34.47 -5.19 13.39
C GLN A 50 35.61 -4.49 12.65
N PHE A 51 35.34 -3.37 11.99
CA PHE A 51 36.37 -2.60 11.31
C PHE A 51 37.41 -2.04 12.29
N ALA A 52 36.98 -1.42 13.39
CA ALA A 52 37.87 -0.88 14.41
C ALA A 52 38.79 -1.96 15.02
N ARG A 53 38.28 -3.18 15.19
CA ARG A 53 39.04 -4.32 15.69
C ARG A 53 40.05 -4.85 14.68
N THR A 54 39.69 -4.92 13.41
CA THR A 54 40.53 -5.51 12.35
C THR A 54 41.63 -4.57 11.88
N PHE A 55 41.38 -3.27 11.83
CA PHE A 55 42.28 -2.32 11.16
C PHE A 55 43.02 -1.35 12.08
N GLN A 56 42.88 -1.47 13.42
CA GLN A 56 43.55 -0.62 14.43
C GLN A 56 43.66 0.84 13.99
N PRO A 57 42.54 1.55 13.92
CA PRO A 57 42.47 2.75 13.11
C PRO A 57 43.34 3.89 13.68
N SER A 58 44.35 4.32 12.92
CA SER A 58 44.89 5.68 13.06
C SER A 58 43.80 6.68 12.64
N GLY A 59 43.77 7.89 13.21
CA GLY A 59 42.59 8.79 13.18
C GLY A 59 41.89 9.02 11.82
N SER A 60 42.60 8.92 10.69
CA SER A 60 42.04 9.05 9.33
C SER A 60 41.27 7.81 8.85
N SER A 61 41.61 6.61 9.33
CA SER A 61 40.97 5.36 8.91
C SER A 61 39.55 5.20 9.47
N PHE A 62 39.25 5.77 10.64
CA PHE A 62 37.88 5.78 11.20
C PHE A 62 36.87 6.50 10.30
N LEU A 63 37.25 7.63 9.72
CA LEU A 63 36.37 8.41 8.83
C LEU A 63 36.07 7.67 7.52
N ILE A 64 37.05 6.92 7.00
CA ILE A 64 36.89 6.08 5.80
C ILE A 64 35.90 4.94 6.10
N SER A 65 36.02 4.28 7.25
CA SER A 65 35.09 3.20 7.66
C SER A 65 33.66 3.70 7.83
N LEU A 66 33.50 4.84 8.52
CA LEU A 66 32.18 5.43 8.74
C LEU A 66 31.53 5.80 7.41
N SER A 67 32.29 6.39 6.49
CA SER A 67 31.83 6.71 5.14
C SER A 67 31.39 5.46 4.39
N PHE A 68 32.20 4.39 4.44
CA PHE A 68 31.87 3.12 3.79
C PHE A 68 30.62 2.46 4.37
N ALA A 69 30.47 2.46 5.69
CA ALA A 69 29.27 1.96 6.37
C ALA A 69 28.02 2.74 5.96
N LEU A 70 28.10 4.07 5.86
CA LEU A 70 27.00 4.92 5.39
C LEU A 70 26.65 4.66 3.92
N VAL A 71 27.64 4.42 3.06
CA VAL A 71 27.42 4.09 1.64
C VAL A 71 26.73 2.73 1.50
N ILE A 72 27.19 1.69 2.22
CA ILE A 72 26.52 0.38 2.24
C ILE A 72 25.08 0.54 2.72
N LEU A 73 24.86 1.34 3.76
CA LEU A 73 23.53 1.56 4.31
C LEU A 73 22.60 2.23 3.29
N ALA A 74 23.08 3.28 2.62
CA ALA A 74 22.33 3.95 1.56
C ALA A 74 22.04 3.00 0.39
N ALA A 75 23.00 2.13 0.03
CA ALA A 75 22.83 1.13 -1.02
C ALA A 75 21.77 0.08 -0.66
N ILE A 76 21.79 -0.45 0.57
CA ILE A 76 20.76 -1.39 1.07
C ILE A 76 19.39 -0.71 1.04
N PHE A 77 19.31 0.54 1.51
CA PHE A 77 18.05 1.30 1.53
C PHE A 77 17.50 1.55 0.12
N GLY A 78 18.38 1.93 -0.81
CA GLY A 78 18.05 2.08 -2.23
C GLY A 78 17.55 0.78 -2.84
N LEU A 79 18.25 -0.34 -2.58
CA LEU A 79 17.89 -1.66 -3.08
C LEU A 79 16.52 -2.11 -2.57
N VAL A 80 16.26 -2.00 -1.27
CA VAL A 80 14.95 -2.34 -0.67
C VAL A 80 13.84 -1.48 -1.28
N THR A 81 14.08 -0.18 -1.49
CA THR A 81 13.12 0.73 -2.13
C THR A 81 12.80 0.28 -3.54
N VAL A 82 13.82 -0.03 -4.35
CA VAL A 82 13.66 -0.49 -5.74
C VAL A 82 12.91 -1.82 -5.80
N VAL A 83 13.30 -2.79 -4.99
CA VAL A 83 12.63 -4.11 -4.91
C VAL A 83 11.16 -3.94 -4.56
N ARG A 84 10.84 -3.15 -3.53
CA ARG A 84 9.45 -2.93 -3.12
C ARG A 84 8.63 -2.16 -4.16
N ASN A 85 9.22 -1.18 -4.85
CA ASN A 85 8.54 -0.47 -5.95
C ASN A 85 8.32 -1.36 -7.17
N ARG A 86 9.16 -2.39 -7.36
CA ARG A 86 8.99 -3.39 -8.42
C ARG A 86 7.89 -4.39 -8.09
N ILE A 87 7.78 -4.83 -6.84
CA ILE A 87 6.75 -5.78 -6.38
C ILE A 87 5.38 -5.10 -6.27
N TYR A 88 5.36 -3.85 -5.79
CA TYR A 88 4.15 -3.06 -5.57
C TYR A 88 4.29 -1.72 -6.28
N PRO A 89 4.15 -1.70 -7.62
CA PRO A 89 4.24 -0.49 -8.40
C PRO A 89 3.04 0.43 -8.10
N GLN A 90 3.22 1.71 -8.38
CA GLN A 90 2.16 2.67 -8.17
C GLN A 90 1.03 2.48 -9.19
N PRO A 91 -0.23 2.39 -8.74
CA PRO A 91 -1.36 2.16 -9.61
C PRO A 91 -1.74 3.40 -10.41
N TRP A 92 -2.08 3.18 -11.68
CA TRP A 92 -2.81 4.13 -12.51
C TRP A 92 -4.09 3.50 -12.99
N VAL A 93 -5.16 4.28 -13.05
CA VAL A 93 -6.48 3.82 -13.47
C VAL A 93 -6.92 4.65 -14.66
N ASN A 94 -7.49 4.01 -15.67
CA ASN A 94 -8.22 4.66 -16.75
C ASN A 94 -9.66 4.15 -16.73
N LEU A 95 -10.61 5.03 -16.41
CA LEU A 95 -12.04 4.69 -16.36
C LEU A 95 -12.70 4.72 -17.73
N ASP A 96 -12.05 5.29 -18.75
CA ASP A 96 -12.61 5.30 -20.12
C ASP A 96 -12.38 3.96 -20.81
N THR A 97 -11.26 3.29 -20.50
CA THR A 97 -10.89 1.97 -21.06
C THR A 97 -11.10 0.80 -20.10
N ASP A 98 -11.55 1.06 -18.87
CA ASP A 98 -11.65 0.08 -17.78
C ASP A 98 -10.35 -0.66 -17.48
N GLU A 99 -9.25 0.08 -17.38
CA GLU A 99 -7.92 -0.48 -17.18
C GLU A 99 -7.24 0.00 -15.89
N LEU A 100 -6.52 -0.94 -15.27
CA LEU A 100 -5.60 -0.71 -14.16
C LEU A 100 -4.18 -1.02 -14.64
N ARG A 101 -3.28 -0.05 -14.52
CA ARG A 101 -1.86 -0.22 -14.77
C ARG A 101 -1.09 -0.40 -13.47
N ALA A 102 -0.42 -1.53 -13.36
CA ALA A 102 0.49 -1.92 -12.29
C ALA A 102 1.92 -1.96 -12.82
N GLY A 103 2.59 -0.80 -12.82
CA GLY A 103 3.96 -0.69 -13.34
C GLY A 103 4.00 -0.91 -14.86
N ARG A 104 4.56 -2.05 -15.30
CA ARG A 104 4.66 -2.41 -16.73
C ARG A 104 3.45 -3.19 -17.26
N HIS A 105 2.56 -3.64 -16.38
CA HIS A 105 1.41 -4.44 -16.75
C HIS A 105 0.15 -3.58 -16.73
N THR A 106 -0.65 -3.66 -17.79
CA THR A 106 -2.00 -3.10 -17.84
C THR A 106 -2.98 -4.26 -17.87
N VAL A 107 -3.95 -4.23 -16.97
CA VAL A 107 -4.99 -5.27 -16.85
C VAL A 107 -6.36 -4.61 -16.85
N ALA A 108 -7.35 -5.27 -17.44
CA ALA A 108 -8.74 -4.82 -17.32
C ALA A 108 -9.18 -4.87 -15.85
N LEU A 109 -9.98 -3.89 -15.41
CA LEU A 109 -10.53 -3.84 -14.06
C LEU A 109 -11.34 -5.10 -13.74
N SER A 110 -12.06 -5.64 -14.72
CA SER A 110 -12.81 -6.88 -14.61
C SER A 110 -11.94 -8.12 -14.35
N ARG A 111 -10.62 -8.07 -14.60
CA ARG A 111 -9.68 -9.15 -14.23
C ARG A 111 -9.17 -9.06 -12.80
N VAL A 112 -9.41 -7.95 -12.12
CA VAL A 112 -9.10 -7.80 -10.70
C VAL A 112 -10.14 -8.61 -9.91
N ASP A 113 -9.68 -9.72 -9.34
CA ASP A 113 -10.54 -10.74 -8.72
C ASP A 113 -10.47 -10.72 -7.19
N ARG A 114 -9.47 -10.06 -6.62
CA ARG A 114 -9.20 -10.13 -5.19
C ARG A 114 -8.84 -8.77 -4.59
N ALA A 115 -9.55 -8.44 -3.53
CA ALA A 115 -9.21 -7.35 -2.62
C ALA A 115 -8.78 -7.90 -1.25
N SER A 116 -7.81 -7.25 -0.62
CA SER A 116 -7.37 -7.61 0.72
C SER A 116 -6.79 -6.44 1.50
N ILE A 117 -6.94 -6.48 2.81
CA ILE A 117 -6.23 -5.65 3.76
C ILE A 117 -5.14 -6.52 4.39
N PRO A 118 -3.85 -6.16 4.26
CA PRO A 118 -2.78 -6.90 4.93
C PRO A 118 -3.01 -6.91 6.45
N VAL A 119 -3.08 -8.10 7.04
CA VAL A 119 -3.33 -8.33 8.49
C VAL A 119 -2.06 -8.18 9.33
N GLU A 120 -0.93 -7.85 8.71
CA GLU A 120 0.33 -7.57 9.39
C GLU A 120 0.19 -6.48 10.46
N PRO A 121 1.07 -6.42 11.47
CA PRO A 121 1.00 -5.45 12.57
C PRO A 121 1.07 -3.97 12.14
N ALA A 122 1.11 -3.66 10.84
CA ALA A 122 0.89 -2.33 10.27
C ALA A 122 -0.44 -1.69 10.70
N THR A 123 -1.45 -2.49 11.05
CA THR A 123 -2.72 -1.98 11.65
C THR A 123 -2.49 -1.35 13.02
N LYS A 124 -1.53 -1.84 13.83
CA LYS A 124 -1.12 -1.16 15.10
C LYS A 124 -0.48 0.20 14.84
N ASN A 125 0.09 0.41 13.65
CA ASN A 125 0.76 1.65 13.29
C ASN A 125 -0.18 2.69 12.66
N GLY A 126 -1.48 2.43 12.60
CA GLY A 126 -2.45 3.38 12.07
C GLY A 126 -2.29 3.61 10.57
N VAL A 127 -1.83 2.63 9.80
CA VAL A 127 -1.78 2.69 8.33
C VAL A 127 -2.78 1.67 7.76
N LEU A 128 -3.68 2.13 6.89
CA LEU A 128 -4.66 1.29 6.19
C LEU A 128 -4.25 1.18 4.72
N VAL A 129 -3.99 -0.05 4.28
CA VAL A 129 -3.58 -0.37 2.91
C VAL A 129 -4.61 -1.29 2.27
N LEU A 130 -5.11 -0.90 1.11
CA LEU A 130 -5.90 -1.76 0.23
C LEU A 130 -4.97 -2.39 -0.80
N ARG A 131 -4.99 -3.72 -0.88
CA ARG A 131 -4.27 -4.48 -1.90
C ARG A 131 -5.26 -5.07 -2.89
N LEU A 132 -5.07 -4.76 -4.17
CA LEU A 132 -5.83 -5.33 -5.28
C LEU A 132 -4.93 -6.28 -6.07
N VAL A 133 -5.48 -7.42 -6.49
CA VAL A 133 -4.76 -8.46 -7.22
C VAL A 133 -5.59 -8.90 -8.42
N ALA A 134 -4.93 -9.01 -9.57
CA ALA A 134 -5.39 -9.73 -10.75
C ALA A 134 -4.36 -10.82 -11.02
N ALA A 135 -4.62 -12.06 -10.59
CA ALA A 135 -3.65 -13.13 -10.77
C ALA A 135 -3.57 -13.60 -12.22
N PRO A 136 -2.37 -13.96 -12.72
CA PRO A 136 -1.04 -13.77 -12.14
C PRO A 136 -0.40 -12.40 -12.49
N GLU A 137 -1.12 -11.55 -13.23
CA GLU A 137 -0.57 -10.45 -14.03
C GLU A 137 -0.24 -9.17 -13.24
N ALA A 138 -1.04 -8.83 -12.23
CA ALA A 138 -0.92 -7.55 -11.54
C ALA A 138 -1.23 -7.61 -10.04
N ARG A 139 -0.45 -6.85 -9.26
CA ARG A 139 -0.67 -6.61 -7.84
C ARG A 139 -0.34 -5.16 -7.53
N VAL A 140 -1.27 -4.47 -6.86
CA VAL A 140 -1.09 -3.07 -6.45
C VAL A 140 -1.45 -2.90 -4.97
N GLU A 141 -0.74 -1.98 -4.32
CA GLU A 141 -1.02 -1.53 -2.96
C GLU A 141 -1.33 -0.05 -2.97
N ILE A 142 -2.45 0.30 -2.36
CA ILE A 142 -2.94 1.66 -2.25
C ILE A 142 -3.06 1.97 -0.76
N ILE A 143 -2.34 3.01 -0.32
CA ILE A 143 -2.50 3.51 1.04
C ILE A 143 -3.76 4.37 1.04
N LEU A 144 -4.76 3.99 1.82
CA LEU A 144 -6.00 4.74 1.99
C LEU A 144 -5.87 5.76 3.12
N ARG A 145 -5.12 5.39 4.16
CA ARG A 145 -4.92 6.20 5.37
C ARG A 145 -3.55 5.93 5.97
N ASP A 146 -2.90 6.96 6.47
CA ASP A 146 -1.72 6.86 7.33
C ASP A 146 -1.99 7.45 8.72
N ARG A 147 -0.94 7.65 9.53
CA ARG A 147 -1.05 8.24 10.88
C ARG A 147 -1.57 9.68 10.89
N ARG A 148 -1.46 10.40 9.77
CA ARG A 148 -1.85 11.80 9.63
C ARG A 148 -3.27 11.95 9.07
N GLY A 149 -3.88 10.89 8.56
CA GLY A 149 -5.23 10.89 8.04
C GLY A 149 -5.34 10.21 6.68
N ALA A 150 -6.39 10.53 5.93
CA ALA A 150 -6.60 10.04 4.57
C ALA A 150 -5.46 10.51 3.65
N THR A 151 -4.92 9.61 2.84
CA THR A 151 -3.79 9.88 1.95
C THR A 151 -4.20 10.16 0.51
N LEU A 152 -5.44 9.85 0.15
CA LEU A 152 -6.01 10.12 -1.17
C LEU A 152 -6.71 11.47 -1.17
N ASP A 153 -6.54 12.24 -2.24
CA ASP A 153 -7.38 13.41 -2.49
C ASP A 153 -8.79 12.98 -2.94
N GLN A 154 -9.72 13.93 -2.99
CA GLN A 154 -11.11 13.64 -3.33
C GLN A 154 -11.26 13.01 -4.72
N THR A 155 -10.46 13.49 -5.69
CA THR A 155 -10.49 12.97 -7.07
C THR A 155 -9.96 11.54 -7.16
N SER A 156 -8.78 11.24 -6.58
CA SER A 156 -8.26 9.87 -6.56
C SER A 156 -9.18 8.93 -5.80
N THR A 157 -9.83 9.41 -4.73
CA THR A 157 -10.83 8.64 -3.97
C THR A 157 -12.01 8.27 -4.84
N ALA A 158 -12.60 9.24 -5.56
CA ALA A 158 -13.73 8.99 -6.45
C ALA A 158 -13.37 8.05 -7.62
N VAL A 159 -12.19 8.25 -8.24
CA VAL A 159 -11.71 7.39 -9.32
C VAL A 159 -11.45 5.97 -8.82
N LEU A 160 -10.81 5.83 -7.66
CA LEU A 160 -10.53 4.51 -7.11
C LEU A 160 -11.81 3.78 -6.68
N ALA A 161 -12.75 4.48 -6.05
CA ALA A 161 -14.04 3.88 -5.66
C ALA A 161 -14.78 3.37 -6.89
N GLU A 162 -14.80 4.16 -7.97
CA GLU A 162 -15.40 3.76 -9.23
C GLU A 162 -14.66 2.59 -9.89
N ALA A 163 -13.33 2.63 -9.90
CA ALA A 163 -12.51 1.54 -10.42
C ALA A 163 -12.80 0.23 -9.68
N VAL A 164 -12.87 0.27 -8.34
CA VAL A 164 -13.18 -0.91 -7.51
C VAL A 164 -14.57 -1.44 -7.82
N ARG A 165 -15.57 -0.58 -8.05
CA ARG A 165 -16.92 -1.00 -8.46
C ARG A 165 -16.93 -1.81 -9.77
N ARG A 166 -16.02 -1.50 -10.69
CA ARG A 166 -15.88 -2.19 -11.99
C ARG A 166 -15.03 -3.46 -11.94
N THR A 167 -14.54 -3.84 -10.77
CA THR A 167 -13.78 -5.09 -10.61
C THR A 167 -14.68 -6.30 -10.43
N SER A 168 -14.12 -7.49 -10.65
CA SER A 168 -14.75 -8.79 -10.38
C SER A 168 -14.41 -9.31 -8.98
N VAL A 169 -14.01 -8.43 -8.07
CA VAL A 169 -13.69 -8.80 -6.69
C VAL A 169 -14.90 -9.45 -6.04
N ALA A 170 -14.70 -10.65 -5.51
CA ALA A 170 -15.69 -11.36 -4.72
C ALA A 170 -15.04 -11.91 -3.45
N MET A 171 -15.86 -12.12 -2.41
CA MET A 171 -15.39 -12.83 -1.23
C MET A 171 -15.12 -14.29 -1.61
N PRO A 172 -13.93 -14.82 -1.32
CA PRO A 172 -13.62 -16.21 -1.65
C PRO A 172 -14.47 -17.18 -0.82
N THR A 173 -14.85 -18.30 -1.44
CA THR A 173 -15.53 -19.42 -0.79
C THR A 173 -14.59 -20.63 -0.72
N ALA A 174 -14.83 -21.52 0.23
CA ALA A 174 -14.11 -22.78 0.36
C ALA A 174 -15.03 -23.95 0.04
N SER A 175 -14.48 -25.07 -0.41
CA SER A 175 -15.28 -26.28 -0.72
C SER A 175 -16.11 -26.76 0.48
N TYR A 176 -15.55 -26.63 1.69
CA TYR A 176 -16.20 -26.97 2.97
C TYR A 176 -17.06 -25.82 3.55
N ASP A 177 -17.10 -24.67 2.90
CA ASP A 177 -17.92 -23.50 3.25
C ASP A 177 -18.46 -22.81 1.98
N PRO A 178 -19.38 -23.49 1.24
CA PRO A 178 -19.87 -23.00 -0.04
C PRO A 178 -20.74 -21.74 0.11
N THR A 179 -21.34 -21.53 1.29
CA THR A 179 -22.12 -20.34 1.60
C THR A 179 -21.25 -19.15 2.01
N GLY A 180 -19.95 -19.36 2.23
CA GLY A 180 -19.01 -18.32 2.65
C GLY A 180 -19.29 -17.77 4.05
N ARG A 181 -20.05 -18.50 4.88
CA ARG A 181 -20.42 -18.05 6.24
C ARG A 181 -19.19 -17.81 7.10
N PHE A 182 -18.14 -18.59 6.87
CA PHE A 182 -16.86 -18.52 7.54
C PHE A 182 -15.75 -17.97 6.63
N ALA A 183 -16.09 -17.37 5.49
CA ALA A 183 -15.11 -16.84 4.54
C ALA A 183 -14.12 -15.86 5.21
N ARG A 184 -14.58 -15.08 6.19
CA ARG A 184 -13.74 -14.16 6.97
C ARG A 184 -12.67 -14.87 7.82
N TYR A 185 -12.97 -16.07 8.32
CA TYR A 185 -12.02 -16.90 9.08
C TYR A 185 -11.12 -17.73 8.17
N ASN A 186 -11.70 -18.27 7.09
CA ASN A 186 -10.97 -19.10 6.12
C ASN A 186 -10.00 -18.28 5.27
N PHE A 187 -10.32 -17.01 5.03
CA PHE A 187 -9.54 -16.11 4.18
C PHE A 187 -9.30 -14.76 4.89
N PRO A 188 -8.46 -14.74 5.94
CA PRO A 188 -8.25 -13.55 6.75
C PRO A 188 -7.73 -12.38 5.91
N GLY A 189 -8.28 -11.19 6.18
CA GLY A 189 -7.96 -9.95 5.46
C GLY A 189 -8.54 -9.83 4.06
N ARG A 190 -9.22 -10.86 3.50
CA ARG A 190 -9.98 -10.72 2.25
C ARG A 190 -11.27 -9.96 2.51
N ILE A 191 -11.65 -9.12 1.57
CA ILE A 191 -12.86 -8.29 1.64
C ILE A 191 -13.64 -8.39 0.33
N SER A 192 -14.96 -8.17 0.42
CA SER A 192 -15.80 -8.06 -0.78
C SER A 192 -15.51 -6.76 -1.54
N ARG A 193 -16.06 -6.64 -2.73
CA ARG A 193 -15.97 -5.41 -3.53
C ARG A 193 -16.68 -4.26 -2.82
N GLU A 194 -17.83 -4.52 -2.22
CA GLU A 194 -18.65 -3.53 -1.53
C GLU A 194 -17.92 -3.00 -0.29
N ASP A 195 -17.28 -3.89 0.48
CA ASP A 195 -16.42 -3.53 1.60
C ASP A 195 -15.20 -2.71 1.13
N ALA A 196 -14.60 -3.08 0.00
CA ALA A 196 -13.47 -2.35 -0.58
C ALA A 196 -13.87 -0.93 -1.02
N VAL A 197 -15.03 -0.76 -1.66
CA VAL A 197 -15.58 0.56 -2.03
C VAL A 197 -15.83 1.40 -0.78
N ALA A 198 -16.48 0.83 0.24
CA ALA A 198 -16.76 1.54 1.48
C ALA A 198 -15.47 2.01 2.18
N LEU A 199 -14.41 1.20 2.17
CA LEU A 199 -13.11 1.56 2.73
C LEU A 199 -12.41 2.67 1.95
N VAL A 200 -12.55 2.67 0.62
CA VAL A 200 -11.98 3.75 -0.22
C VAL A 200 -12.69 5.05 0.06
N GLU A 201 -14.02 5.06 0.05
CA GLU A 201 -14.83 6.26 0.24
C GLU A 201 -14.71 6.83 1.66
N ARG A 202 -14.66 5.95 2.67
CA ARG A 202 -14.60 6.33 4.09
C ARG A 202 -13.63 5.42 4.84
N PRO A 203 -12.31 5.67 4.73
CA PRO A 203 -11.34 4.88 5.46
C PRO A 203 -11.54 5.08 6.97
N PRO A 204 -11.80 4.00 7.74
CA PRO A 204 -12.05 4.09 9.17
C PRO A 204 -10.80 4.55 9.92
N GLY A 205 -11.01 5.22 11.06
CA GLY A 205 -9.93 5.76 11.89
C GLY A 205 -8.98 4.68 12.47
N PRO A 206 -7.82 5.07 13.03
CA PRO A 206 -6.96 4.14 13.74
C PRO A 206 -7.72 3.41 14.86
N GLY A 207 -7.57 2.07 14.92
CA GLY A 207 -8.21 1.25 15.96
C GLY A 207 -9.71 0.97 15.76
N ALA A 208 -10.35 1.59 14.77
CA ALA A 208 -11.72 1.25 14.40
C ALA A 208 -11.77 -0.16 13.75
N PRO A 209 -12.87 -0.90 13.95
CA PRO A 209 -13.03 -2.23 13.38
C PRO A 209 -12.99 -2.17 11.84
N LEU A 210 -12.27 -3.11 11.23
CA LEU A 210 -12.24 -3.27 9.78
C LEU A 210 -13.19 -4.41 9.37
N PRO A 211 -13.76 -4.38 8.15
CA PRO A 211 -14.72 -5.40 7.68
C PRO A 211 -14.21 -6.85 7.78
N ALA A 212 -12.88 -7.03 7.72
CA ALA A 212 -12.20 -8.32 7.79
C ALA A 212 -11.08 -8.41 8.85
N ALA A 213 -11.00 -7.46 9.81
CA ALA A 213 -10.09 -7.57 10.94
C ALA A 213 -10.87 -7.92 12.20
N TRP A 214 -10.68 -9.16 12.66
CA TRP A 214 -11.06 -9.62 13.99
C TRP A 214 -9.82 -10.30 14.57
#